data_AF-A0A3C0Y465-F1
#
_entry.id   AF-A0A3C0Y465-F1
#
_cell.length_a   1.000
_cell.length_b   1.000
_cell.length_c   1.000
_cell.angle_alpha   90.00
_cell.angle_beta   90.00
_cell.angle_gamma   90.00
#
_symmetry.space_group_name_H-M   'P 1'
#
loop_
_entity.id
_entity.type
_entity.pdbx_description
1 polymer ?
#
loop_
_entity_poly.entity_id
_entity_poly.type
_entity_poly.pdbx_seq_one_letter_code
_entity_poly.pdbx_strand_id
1 'polypeptide(L)'
;MIIDEVHHLLAGSVREQRQLLKQLKFISNELRMPIVALGTSEALYAMQTDTQIASRFEPFSLPKWRESPEFREFVVSFSRLLPLEKPSPLADKAIIQKLMGLSSGLTGKVTILLTQAAVLAIRQRTEYISADLIDQAAANGIYKLTPLDSKTQNL
;
A
#
# COMPACT_ATOMS: atom_id res chain seq x y z
N MET A 1 -15.19 3.45 -10.53
CA MET A 1 -15.33 3.67 -9.07
C MET A 1 -14.45 2.69 -8.33
N ILE A 2 -13.81 3.12 -7.24
CA ILE A 2 -13.03 2.25 -6.35
C ILE A 2 -13.77 2.17 -5.02
N ILE A 3 -13.96 0.96 -4.51
CA ILE A 3 -14.51 0.71 -3.18
C ILE A 3 -13.40 0.04 -2.37
N ASP A 4 -12.87 0.74 -1.37
CA ASP A 4 -11.93 0.14 -0.43
C ASP A 4 -12.68 -0.56 0.71
N GLU A 5 -12.03 -1.54 1.32
CA GLU A 5 -12.55 -2.25 2.49
C GLU A 5 -13.95 -2.87 2.31
N VAL A 6 -14.21 -3.49 1.14
CA VAL A 6 -15.53 -4.06 0.80
C VAL A 6 -16.02 -5.11 1.81
N HIS A 7 -15.13 -5.73 2.57
CA HIS A 7 -15.44 -6.66 3.64
C HIS A 7 -16.23 -6.01 4.80
N HIS A 8 -16.05 -4.71 5.06
CA HIS A 8 -16.88 -3.98 6.03
C HIS A 8 -18.33 -3.86 5.56
N LEU A 9 -18.53 -3.66 4.26
CA LEU A 9 -19.86 -3.62 3.65
C LEU A 9 -20.53 -5.01 3.66
N LEU A 10 -19.72 -6.06 3.73
CA LEU A 10 -20.15 -7.46 3.77
C LEU A 10 -20.21 -8.02 5.19
N ALA A 11 -20.00 -7.23 6.25
CA ALA A 11 -20.07 -7.70 7.64
C ALA A 11 -21.51 -7.88 8.18
N GLY A 12 -22.53 -7.44 7.43
CA GLY A 12 -23.94 -7.58 7.79
C GLY A 12 -24.50 -9.00 7.60
N SER A 13 -25.78 -9.18 7.92
CA SER A 13 -26.51 -10.43 7.67
C SER A 13 -26.50 -10.81 6.19
N VAL A 14 -26.68 -12.10 5.88
CA VAL A 14 -26.77 -12.60 4.49
C VAL A 14 -27.81 -11.84 3.65
N ARG A 15 -28.89 -11.36 4.28
CA ARG A 15 -29.91 -10.55 3.63
C ARG A 15 -29.39 -9.16 3.25
N GLU A 16 -28.68 -8.50 4.16
CA GLU A 16 -28.09 -7.17 3.93
C GLU A 16 -26.98 -7.25 2.87
N GLN A 17 -26.10 -8.24 2.95
CA GLN A 17 -25.08 -8.52 1.93
C GLN A 17 -25.72 -8.64 0.54
N ARG A 18 -26.76 -9.46 0.39
CA ARG A 18 -27.47 -9.63 -0.90
C ARG A 18 -28.12 -8.34 -1.39
N GLN A 19 -28.69 -7.54 -0.49
CA GLN A 19 -29.32 -6.27 -0.85
C GLN A 19 -28.27 -5.28 -1.38
N LEU A 20 -27.12 -5.21 -0.73
CA LEU A 20 -26.02 -4.34 -1.14
C LEU A 20 -25.41 -4.80 -2.48
N LEU A 21 -25.17 -6.10 -2.66
CA LEU A 21 -24.68 -6.66 -3.92
C LEU A 21 -25.63 -6.35 -5.09
N LYS A 22 -26.95 -6.39 -4.86
CA LYS A 22 -27.95 -5.95 -5.86
C LYS A 22 -27.83 -4.46 -6.20
N GLN A 23 -27.56 -3.61 -5.21
CA GLN A 23 -27.35 -2.18 -5.44
C GLN A 23 -26.07 -1.92 -6.25
N LEU A 24 -24.96 -2.59 -5.92
CA LEU A 24 -23.72 -2.52 -6.70
C LEU A 24 -23.95 -2.96 -8.15
N LYS A 25 -24.75 -4.02 -8.36
CA LYS A 25 -25.16 -4.46 -9.70
C LYS A 25 -25.97 -3.39 -10.43
N PHE A 26 -26.93 -2.76 -9.76
CA PHE A 26 -27.73 -1.69 -10.35
C PHE A 26 -26.84 -0.52 -10.78
N ILE A 27 -25.97 -0.04 -9.90
CA ILE A 27 -25.03 1.06 -10.20
C ILE A 27 -24.12 0.70 -11.38
N SER A 28 -23.56 -0.52 -11.37
CA SER A 28 -22.67 -0.98 -12.45
C SER A 28 -23.40 -1.04 -13.80
N ASN A 29 -24.62 -1.57 -13.84
CA ASN A 29 -25.37 -1.73 -15.09
C ASN A 29 -25.97 -0.42 -15.59
N GLU A 30 -26.61 0.35 -14.71
CA GLU A 30 -27.35 1.56 -15.09
C GLU A 30 -26.41 2.70 -15.45
N LEU A 31 -25.33 2.88 -14.66
CA LEU A 31 -24.34 3.92 -14.89
C LEU A 31 -23.19 3.46 -15.79
N ARG A 32 -23.19 2.19 -16.23
CA ARG A 32 -22.13 1.56 -17.04
C ARG A 32 -20.71 1.79 -16.48
N MET A 33 -20.59 1.79 -15.16
CA MET A 33 -19.37 2.19 -14.50
C MET A 33 -18.55 0.95 -14.08
N PRO A 34 -17.25 0.86 -14.43
CA PRO A 34 -16.39 -0.18 -13.91
C PRO A 34 -16.18 0.02 -12.41
N ILE A 35 -16.26 -1.07 -11.65
CA ILE A 35 -16.10 -1.09 -10.19
C ILE A 35 -14.87 -1.94 -9.86
N VAL A 36 -13.93 -1.35 -9.13
CA VAL A 36 -12.80 -2.08 -8.53
C VAL A 36 -13.04 -2.14 -7.04
N ALA A 37 -13.19 -3.36 -6.50
CA ALA A 37 -13.39 -3.59 -5.07
C ALA A 37 -12.08 -4.09 -4.44
N LEU A 38 -11.64 -3.43 -3.38
CA LEU A 38 -10.48 -3.81 -2.58
C LEU A 38 -10.98 -4.35 -1.23
N GLY A 39 -10.31 -5.38 -0.73
CA GLY A 39 -10.71 -5.99 0.52
C GLY A 39 -9.93 -7.27 0.80
N THR A 40 -10.41 -8.00 1.81
CA THR A 40 -9.78 -9.24 2.26
C THR A 40 -10.30 -10.45 1.50
N SER A 41 -9.67 -11.61 1.72
CA SER A 41 -10.11 -12.88 1.14
C SER A 41 -11.53 -13.24 1.57
N GLU A 42 -11.95 -12.87 2.78
CA GLU A 42 -13.32 -13.07 3.28
C GLU A 42 -14.35 -12.30 2.45
N ALA A 43 -14.01 -11.06 2.05
CA ALA A 43 -14.83 -10.29 1.12
C ALA A 43 -14.98 -11.00 -0.22
N LEU A 44 -13.88 -11.53 -0.76
CA LEU A 44 -13.91 -12.28 -2.00
C LEU A 44 -14.84 -13.50 -1.89
N TYR A 45 -14.73 -14.29 -0.81
CA TYR A 45 -15.61 -15.43 -0.60
C TYR A 45 -17.08 -15.03 -0.53
N ALA A 46 -17.40 -13.96 0.22
CA ALA A 46 -18.77 -13.45 0.31
C ALA A 46 -19.31 -13.00 -1.07
N MET A 47 -18.50 -12.32 -1.89
CA MET A 47 -18.87 -11.93 -3.25
C MET A 47 -19.06 -13.12 -4.19
N GLN A 48 -18.24 -14.18 -4.03
CA GLN A 48 -18.33 -15.40 -4.84
C GLN A 48 -19.57 -16.25 -4.54
N THR A 49 -20.24 -16.04 -3.40
CA THR A 49 -21.50 -16.74 -3.09
C THR A 49 -22.66 -16.36 -4.04
N ASP A 50 -22.57 -15.21 -4.71
CA ASP A 50 -23.53 -14.77 -5.72
C ASP A 50 -22.91 -14.90 -7.12
N THR A 51 -23.43 -15.84 -7.92
CA THR A 51 -22.90 -16.15 -9.27
C THR A 51 -22.97 -14.95 -10.24
N GLN A 52 -23.88 -14.00 -10.03
CA GLN A 52 -24.02 -12.82 -10.89
C GLN A 52 -22.99 -11.73 -10.57
N ILE A 53 -22.48 -11.72 -9.33
CA ILE A 53 -21.39 -10.88 -8.87
C ILE A 53 -20.06 -11.53 -9.22
N ALA A 54 -19.90 -12.82 -8.95
CA ALA A 54 -18.70 -13.59 -9.27
C ALA A 54 -18.30 -13.50 -10.75
N SER A 55 -19.27 -13.46 -11.67
CA SER A 55 -19.03 -13.30 -13.12
C SER A 55 -18.60 -11.88 -13.56
N ARG A 56 -18.67 -10.88 -12.67
CA ARG A 56 -18.29 -9.48 -12.95
C ARG A 56 -17.02 -9.04 -12.24
N PHE A 57 -16.69 -9.69 -11.13
CA PHE A 57 -15.52 -9.36 -10.32
C PHE A 57 -14.49 -10.47 -10.45
N GLU A 58 -13.56 -10.29 -11.37
CA GLU A 58 -12.41 -11.18 -11.49
C GLU A 58 -11.47 -10.94 -10.29
N PRO A 59 -11.17 -11.98 -9.48
CA PRO A 59 -10.30 -11.83 -8.35
C PRO A 59 -8.87 -11.55 -8.79
N PHE A 60 -8.31 -10.47 -8.29
CA PHE A 60 -6.88 -10.18 -8.42
C PHE A 60 -6.27 -10.08 -7.02
N SER A 61 -5.31 -10.96 -6.74
CA SER A 61 -4.56 -10.92 -5.48
C SER A 61 -3.30 -10.09 -5.69
N LEU A 62 -3.04 -9.17 -4.77
CA LEU A 62 -1.77 -8.44 -4.70
C LEU A 62 -0.78 -9.30 -3.88
N PRO A 63 0.14 -10.03 -4.53
CA PRO A 63 1.10 -10.83 -3.79
C PRO A 63 2.05 -9.93 -3.01
N LYS A 64 2.58 -10.47 -1.90
CA LYS A 64 3.75 -9.86 -1.26
C LYS A 64 4.91 -9.87 -2.25
N TRP A 65 5.69 -8.81 -2.23
CA TRP A 65 6.95 -8.76 -2.95
C TRP A 65 7.85 -9.94 -2.55
N ARG A 66 8.69 -10.35 -3.49
CA ARG A 66 9.80 -11.27 -3.28
C ARG A 66 11.07 -10.58 -3.73
N GLU A 67 12.23 -11.13 -3.38
CA GLU A 67 13.47 -10.63 -3.96
C GLU A 67 13.47 -10.95 -5.48
N SER A 68 13.12 -9.94 -6.29
CA SER A 68 12.98 -10.07 -7.74
C SER A 68 13.46 -8.79 -8.44
N PRO A 69 13.77 -8.85 -9.75
CA PRO A 69 14.12 -7.67 -10.53
C PRO A 69 13.05 -6.57 -10.45
N GLU A 70 11.78 -6.95 -10.47
CA GLU A 70 10.63 -6.02 -10.42
C GLU A 70 10.58 -5.30 -9.06
N PHE A 71 10.89 -6.00 -7.97
CA PHE A 71 10.98 -5.35 -6.66
C PHE A 71 12.13 -4.34 -6.59
N ARG A 72 13.29 -4.68 -7.19
CA ARG A 72 14.43 -3.75 -7.27
C ARG A 72 14.08 -2.52 -8.08
N GLU A 73 13.41 -2.70 -9.22
CA GLU A 73 12.93 -1.63 -10.07
C GLU A 73 11.90 -0.75 -9.36
N PHE A 74 10.97 -1.37 -8.60
CA PHE A 74 10.03 -0.65 -7.76
C PHE A 74 10.75 0.25 -6.74
N VAL A 75 11.72 -0.29 -6.00
CA VAL A 75 12.48 0.48 -4.98
C VAL A 75 13.24 1.65 -5.62
N VAL A 76 13.95 1.41 -6.74
CA VAL A 76 14.70 2.45 -7.46
C VAL A 76 13.77 3.50 -8.06
N SER A 77 12.61 3.10 -8.58
CA SER A 77 11.63 4.03 -9.15
C SER A 77 10.99 4.86 -8.06
N PHE A 78 10.63 4.25 -6.92
CA PHE A 78 10.07 4.95 -5.77
C PHE A 78 11.05 5.98 -5.21
N SER A 79 12.35 5.68 -5.18
CA SER A 79 13.34 6.62 -4.66
C SER A 79 13.49 7.88 -5.48
N ARG A 80 13.18 7.85 -6.77
CA ARG A 80 13.16 9.05 -7.62
C ARG A 80 12.05 10.02 -7.25
N LEU A 81 11.03 9.54 -6.52
CA LEU A 81 9.96 10.38 -5.98
C LEU A 81 10.33 11.01 -4.64
N LEU A 82 11.43 10.56 -4.00
CA LEU A 82 11.89 11.10 -2.73
C LEU A 82 12.72 12.37 -2.97
N PRO A 83 12.56 13.42 -2.14
CA PRO A 83 13.24 14.69 -2.32
C PRO A 83 14.68 14.63 -1.78
N LEU A 84 15.51 13.74 -2.33
CA LEU A 84 16.91 13.57 -1.97
C LEU A 84 17.81 14.20 -3.04
N GLU A 85 18.81 14.97 -2.62
CA GLU A 85 19.72 15.63 -3.56
C GLU A 85 20.72 14.67 -4.20
N LYS A 86 21.05 13.55 -3.53
CA LYS A 86 22.06 12.60 -4.00
C LYS A 86 21.42 11.25 -4.39
N PRO A 87 21.98 10.59 -5.43
CA PRO A 87 21.53 9.25 -5.80
C PRO A 87 21.79 8.27 -4.65
N SER A 88 20.78 7.46 -4.33
CA SER A 88 20.88 6.41 -3.32
C SER A 88 21.15 5.06 -4.00
N PRO A 89 22.09 4.23 -3.50
CA PRO A 89 22.45 2.94 -4.12
C PRO A 89 21.43 1.84 -3.79
N LEU A 90 20.13 2.10 -3.97
CA LEU A 90 19.05 1.23 -3.48
C LEU A 90 18.89 -0.08 -4.27
N ALA A 91 19.54 -0.20 -5.42
CA ALA A 91 19.61 -1.45 -6.17
C ALA A 91 20.55 -2.48 -5.51
N ASP A 92 21.35 -2.06 -4.53
CA ASP A 92 22.32 -2.92 -3.85
C ASP A 92 21.61 -4.07 -3.13
N LYS A 93 22.17 -5.27 -3.30
CA LYS A 93 21.65 -6.51 -2.72
C LYS A 93 21.42 -6.38 -1.20
N ALA A 94 22.34 -5.75 -0.48
CA ALA A 94 22.23 -5.57 0.97
C ALA A 94 21.01 -4.72 1.37
N ILE A 95 20.73 -3.66 0.62
CA ILE A 95 19.57 -2.78 0.86
C ILE A 95 18.27 -3.52 0.55
N ILE A 96 18.21 -4.21 -0.59
CA ILE A 96 17.04 -4.97 -1.01
C ILE A 96 16.71 -6.06 0.02
N GLN A 97 17.70 -6.79 0.50
CA GLN A 97 17.51 -7.83 1.52
C GLN A 97 17.01 -7.25 2.85
N LYS A 98 17.53 -6.10 3.27
CA LYS A 98 17.03 -5.39 4.47
C LYS A 98 15.59 -4.95 4.30
N LEU A 99 15.26 -4.29 3.19
CA LEU A 99 13.89 -3.87 2.90
C LEU A 99 12.94 -5.06 2.88
N MET A 100 13.31 -6.17 2.26
CA MET A 100 12.52 -7.40 2.24
C MET A 100 12.29 -7.96 3.65
N GLY A 101 13.35 -8.07 4.46
CA GLY A 101 13.26 -8.60 5.82
C GLY A 101 12.40 -7.73 6.74
N LEU A 102 12.60 -6.42 6.71
CA LEU A 102 11.93 -5.46 7.61
C LEU A 102 10.48 -5.18 7.21
N SER A 103 10.16 -5.23 5.91
CA SER A 103 8.80 -4.99 5.40
C SER A 103 7.95 -6.25 5.28
N SER A 104 8.55 -7.44 5.37
CA SER A 104 7.91 -8.71 5.01
C SER A 104 7.35 -8.73 3.58
N GLY A 105 7.92 -7.92 2.66
CA GLY A 105 7.47 -7.80 1.27
C GLY A 105 6.15 -7.03 1.09
N LEU A 106 5.69 -6.29 2.09
CA LEU A 106 4.47 -5.47 1.96
C LEU A 106 4.80 -4.12 1.36
N THR A 107 4.20 -3.76 0.22
CA THR A 107 4.41 -2.48 -0.48
C THR A 107 4.34 -1.29 0.47
N GLY A 108 3.26 -1.20 1.27
CA GLY A 108 3.07 -0.10 2.22
C GLY A 108 4.17 0.00 3.28
N LYS A 109 4.68 -1.13 3.78
CA LYS A 109 5.80 -1.11 4.74
C LYS A 109 7.11 -0.70 4.06
N VAL A 110 7.34 -1.13 2.82
CA VAL A 110 8.53 -0.73 2.05
C VAL A 110 8.54 0.77 1.81
N THR A 111 7.42 1.34 1.35
CA THR A 111 7.33 2.78 1.08
C THR A 111 7.51 3.60 2.35
N ILE A 112 6.87 3.19 3.46
CA ILE A 112 7.05 3.84 4.76
C ILE A 112 8.52 3.83 5.21
N LEU A 113 9.20 2.67 5.14
CA LEU A 113 10.62 2.56 5.53
C LEU A 113 11.51 3.46 4.67
N LEU A 114 11.29 3.50 3.35
CA LEU A 114 12.04 4.37 2.43
C LEU A 114 11.80 5.85 2.73
N THR A 115 10.56 6.25 2.98
CA THR A 115 10.23 7.63 3.35
C THR A 115 10.87 8.02 4.68
N GLN A 116 10.82 7.14 5.69
CA GLN A 116 11.46 7.40 6.98
C GLN A 116 12.98 7.50 6.85
N ALA A 117 13.61 6.63 6.07
CA ALA A 117 15.05 6.69 5.79
C ALA A 117 15.43 7.98 5.05
N ALA A 118 14.61 8.45 4.10
CA ALA A 118 14.83 9.73 3.43
C ALA A 118 14.73 10.92 4.39
N VAL A 119 13.73 10.93 5.27
CA VAL A 119 13.60 11.98 6.31
C VAL A 119 14.83 11.99 7.23
N LEU A 120 15.35 10.83 7.61
CA LEU A 120 16.59 10.74 8.39
C LEU A 120 17.79 11.27 7.60
N ALA A 121 17.92 10.92 6.32
CA ALA A 121 18.99 11.40 5.46
C ALA A 121 19.03 12.93 5.36
N ILE A 122 17.85 13.55 5.18
CA ILE A 122 17.70 15.01 5.10
C ILE A 122 18.05 15.66 6.45
N ARG A 123 17.53 15.11 7.56
CA ARG A 123 17.83 15.62 8.91
C ARG A 123 19.32 15.52 9.25
N GLN A 124 19.99 14.48 8.78
CA GLN A 124 21.42 14.26 8.96
C GLN A 124 22.28 14.98 7.90
N ARG A 125 21.66 15.65 6.91
CA ARG A 125 22.32 16.32 5.78
C ARG A 125 23.21 15.38 4.93
N THR A 126 22.95 14.07 4.97
CA THR A 126 23.65 13.12 4.10
C THR A 126 23.07 13.18 2.68
N GLU A 127 21.75 13.39 2.57
CA GLU A 127 20.97 13.53 1.34
C GLU A 127 20.96 12.27 0.44
N TYR A 128 21.25 11.09 1.00
CA TYR A 128 21.06 9.77 0.36
C TYR A 128 20.70 8.69 1.38
N ILE A 129 20.03 7.63 0.94
CA ILE A 129 19.67 6.47 1.76
C ILE A 129 20.79 5.43 1.74
N SER A 130 21.32 5.11 2.91
CA SER A 130 22.24 3.99 3.15
C SER A 130 21.53 2.82 3.84
N ALA A 131 22.19 1.66 3.88
CA ALA A 131 21.71 0.51 4.63
C ALA A 131 21.48 0.80 6.12
N ASP A 132 22.36 1.59 6.74
CA ASP A 132 22.25 1.98 8.15
C ASP A 132 21.04 2.86 8.43
N LEU A 133 20.67 3.74 7.50
CA LEU A 133 19.49 4.59 7.62
C LEU A 133 18.19 3.77 7.56
N ILE A 134 18.17 2.66 6.82
CA ILE A 134 17.04 1.74 6.79
C ILE A 134 16.89 1.04 8.14
N ASP A 135 17.98 0.60 8.75
CA ASP A 135 17.95 -0.01 10.09
C ASP A 135 17.50 1.00 11.14
N GLN A 136 18.00 2.24 11.08
CA GLN A 136 17.58 3.32 11.98
C GLN A 136 16.10 3.66 11.78
N ALA A 137 15.61 3.71 10.54
CA ALA A 137 14.20 3.93 10.25
C ALA A 137 13.31 2.85 10.88
N ALA A 138 13.71 1.57 10.75
CA ALA A 138 12.99 0.46 11.36
C ALA A 138 13.01 0.50 12.90
N ALA A 139 14.15 0.86 13.51
CA ALA A 139 14.31 0.95 14.96
C ALA A 139 13.45 2.06 15.59
N ASN A 140 13.24 3.17 14.87
CA ASN A 140 12.41 4.29 15.33
C ASN A 140 10.89 4.00 15.25
N GLY A 141 10.50 2.80 14.81
CA GLY A 141 9.12 2.37 14.66
C GLY A 141 8.51 2.75 13.31
N ILE A 142 7.79 1.81 12.70
CA ILE A 142 7.19 1.93 11.35
C ILE A 142 6.04 2.96 11.31
N TYR A 143 5.65 3.56 12.45
CA TYR A 143 4.54 4.51 12.50
C TYR A 143 4.90 5.75 13.30
N LYS A 144 5.20 6.85 12.59
CA LYS A 144 4.96 8.25 12.96
C LYS A 144 5.40 9.16 11.80
N LEU A 145 4.66 9.12 10.70
CA LEU A 145 4.51 10.33 9.88
C LEU A 145 3.46 11.18 10.60
N THR A 146 3.90 11.95 11.61
CA THR A 146 3.07 13.07 12.06
C THR A 146 2.94 14.01 10.85
N PRO A 147 1.73 14.40 10.44
CA PRO A 147 1.57 15.37 9.37
C PRO A 147 2.42 16.60 9.67
N LEU A 148 3.24 17.03 8.71
CA LEU A 148 3.74 18.40 8.68
C LEU A 148 2.51 19.30 8.52
N ASP A 149 1.97 19.78 9.65
CA ASP A 149 1.60 21.18 9.88
C ASP A 149 0.74 21.33 11.14
N SER A 150 1.32 21.97 12.16
CA SER A 150 0.65 22.87 13.12
C SER A 150 1.69 23.49 14.06
N LYS A 151 2.71 24.14 13.47
CA LYS A 151 3.45 25.22 14.13
C LYS A 151 3.32 26.50 13.31
N THR A 152 2.08 26.97 13.19
CA THR A 152 1.77 28.39 12.97
C THR A 152 0.50 28.72 13.74
N GLN A 153 0.63 28.92 15.05
CA GLN A 153 -0.29 29.69 15.88
C GLN A 153 0.43 30.01 17.21
N ASN A 154 1.43 30.88 17.09
CA ASN A 154 1.76 31.84 18.14
C ASN A 154 1.43 33.20 17.54
N LEU A 155 0.26 33.72 17.90
CA LEU A 155 -0.10 35.13 18.09
C LEU A 155 -1.52 35.17 18.66
#